data_AF-A0A1K1SZD2-F1
#
_entry.id   AF-A0A1K1SZD2-F1
#
_cell.length_a   1.000
_cell.length_b   1.000
_cell.length_c   1.000
_cell.angle_alpha   90.00
_cell.angle_beta   90.00
_cell.angle_gamma   90.00
#
_symmetry.space_group_name_H-M   'P 1'
#
loop_
_entity.id
_entity.type
_entity.pdbx_description
1 polymer ?
#
loop_
_entity_poly.entity_id
_entity_poly.type
_entity_poly.pdbx_seq_one_letter_code
_entity_poly.pdbx_strand_id
1 'polypeptide(L)'
;MARNHSRSPVTGKHRVARRTKIAMGAIGLAIAVGALAVAVTTGRTGEASADPADPSFFIDISKVPAGNNVNAALQKKGAQGSFTVDCGTDADGAHQNPDNFIAQPGIKNGAQHLHDYVGNLTTNADSSLKSLLAGGTTCKNGDKSAYFWPVIRIDRADDAQQQQRNQKAQQEQQGKTGDVQQDKSAQDAQDAQDQRDTQGQGGGRSGRSAQRQDGRNQDQNGQRQDRRRGQGNQNDNQNNGRQELGGIQGANKEVGDNDGTIIEPESATLKFIGGGAQNVVAMPLGLKILYGDAKQSTNGPANARPSWTCTGFEDRLTDLYPICPAGSKVERIHAFPNCWDGKNTDSANHRTHIVFANRQGQCPKGFKNVPQLQVTLVYDVPQDVQQKGEYKVDAFAQEKHNPRSDHDDFANVMSKQIMGRLVDCINSGKACAE
;
A
#
# COMPACT_ATOMS: atom_id res chain seq x y z
N MET A 1 38.68 -51.58 33.47
CA MET A 1 37.29 -51.84 32.99
C MET A 1 37.08 -50.96 31.76
N ALA A 2 37.29 -51.51 30.56
CA ALA A 2 36.26 -51.86 29.55
C ALA A 2 35.44 -50.63 29.09
N ARG A 3 35.34 -50.28 27.80
CA ARG A 3 35.08 -51.15 26.65
C ARG A 3 35.68 -50.60 25.35
N ASN A 4 36.05 -51.54 24.50
CA ASN A 4 36.43 -51.41 23.10
C ASN A 4 35.47 -52.34 22.33
N HIS A 5 34.95 -51.94 21.16
CA HIS A 5 34.76 -52.83 20.02
C HIS A 5 34.25 -52.10 18.77
N SER A 6 34.62 -52.68 17.64
CA SER A 6 34.86 -52.12 16.33
C SER A 6 34.33 -53.10 15.28
N ARG A 7 33.85 -52.56 14.13
CA ARG A 7 33.64 -53.20 12.80
C ARG A 7 32.58 -54.32 12.72
N SER A 8 31.92 -54.66 11.61
CA SER A 8 31.60 -54.16 10.24
C SER A 8 30.65 -55.24 9.61
N PRO A 9 30.51 -55.40 8.27
CA PRO A 9 29.61 -54.82 7.27
C PRO A 9 28.59 -55.87 6.70
N VAL A 10 27.89 -55.62 5.56
CA VAL A 10 27.33 -56.57 4.53
C VAL A 10 26.24 -55.82 3.70
N THR A 11 26.53 -55.36 2.47
CA THR A 11 26.21 -55.93 1.13
C THR A 11 24.76 -56.32 0.84
N GLY A 12 24.17 -55.75 -0.23
CA GLY A 12 22.82 -56.10 -0.72
C GLY A 12 22.78 -57.13 -1.85
N LYS A 13 21.56 -57.47 -2.34
CA LYS A 13 21.20 -57.81 -3.74
C LYS A 13 19.72 -58.27 -3.91
N HIS A 14 19.10 -57.80 -5.01
CA HIS A 14 18.04 -58.36 -5.91
C HIS A 14 16.66 -58.81 -5.34
N ARG A 15 15.47 -58.34 -5.79
CA ARG A 15 14.73 -58.23 -7.10
C ARG A 15 13.58 -59.26 -7.17
N VAL A 16 12.44 -58.85 -7.78
CA VAL A 16 11.30 -59.60 -8.42
C VAL A 16 9.95 -59.12 -7.80
N ALA A 17 9.23 -58.18 -8.40
CA ALA A 17 8.35 -58.23 -9.59
C ALA A 17 7.00 -58.97 -9.39
N ARG A 18 5.88 -58.23 -9.53
CA ARG A 18 4.68 -58.67 -10.26
C ARG A 18 3.87 -57.46 -10.74
N ARG A 19 3.75 -57.36 -12.06
CA ARG A 19 2.76 -56.56 -12.80
C ARG A 19 1.57 -57.48 -13.09
N THR A 20 0.34 -56.96 -13.05
CA THR A 20 -0.74 -57.45 -13.93
C THR A 20 -1.60 -56.27 -14.40
N LYS A 21 -1.90 -56.28 -15.70
CA LYS A 21 -2.60 -55.28 -16.51
C LYS A 21 -3.87 -55.95 -17.10
N ILE A 22 -4.96 -55.17 -17.17
CA ILE A 22 -5.95 -55.00 -18.27
C ILE A 22 -6.96 -56.14 -18.60
N ALA A 23 -8.25 -55.78 -18.63
CA ALA A 23 -9.22 -55.85 -19.77
C ALA A 23 -10.59 -55.30 -19.29
N MET A 24 -11.27 -54.25 -19.81
CA MET A 24 -11.74 -53.83 -21.14
C MET A 24 -12.76 -54.76 -21.83
N GLY A 25 -14.04 -54.32 -21.91
CA GLY A 25 -14.87 -54.48 -23.11
C GLY A 25 -16.37 -54.81 -22.95
N ALA A 26 -17.25 -53.82 -23.21
CA ALA A 26 -18.49 -53.86 -24.04
C ALA A 26 -19.37 -52.62 -23.71
N ILE A 27 -19.22 -51.48 -24.39
CA ILE A 27 -19.95 -50.99 -25.58
C ILE A 27 -21.48 -51.14 -25.49
N GLY A 28 -22.15 -50.03 -25.19
CA GLY A 28 -23.56 -49.75 -25.49
C GLY A 28 -23.69 -48.26 -25.83
N LEU A 29 -23.97 -47.96 -27.09
CA LEU A 29 -24.05 -46.62 -27.69
C LEU A 29 -25.40 -45.96 -27.39
N ALA A 30 -25.43 -44.74 -26.82
CA ALA A 30 -26.56 -43.83 -26.99
C ALA A 30 -26.18 -42.35 -26.73
N ILE A 31 -25.97 -41.64 -27.85
CA ILE A 31 -26.37 -40.25 -28.13
C ILE A 31 -25.78 -39.13 -27.25
N ALA A 32 -24.99 -38.29 -27.92
CA ALA A 32 -24.42 -37.05 -27.45
C ALA A 32 -25.48 -36.03 -26.99
N VAL A 33 -25.26 -35.46 -25.81
CA VAL A 33 -25.50 -34.03 -25.57
C VAL A 33 -24.20 -33.48 -24.99
N GLY A 34 -23.46 -32.76 -25.83
CA GLY A 34 -22.29 -32.02 -25.40
C GLY A 34 -22.71 -30.91 -24.45
N ALA A 35 -22.32 -31.03 -23.19
CA ALA A 35 -22.15 -29.89 -22.30
C ALA A 35 -20.75 -30.02 -21.71
N LEU A 36 -19.75 -29.51 -22.44
CA LEU A 36 -18.54 -29.05 -21.77
C LEU A 36 -19.01 -27.90 -20.87
N ALA A 37 -19.16 -28.18 -19.58
CA ALA A 37 -19.24 -27.12 -18.58
C ALA A 37 -17.85 -26.46 -18.53
N VAL A 38 -17.64 -25.47 -19.39
CA VAL A 38 -16.60 -24.47 -19.15
C VAL A 38 -17.08 -23.74 -17.90
N ALA A 39 -16.50 -24.07 -16.76
CA ALA A 39 -16.65 -23.25 -15.56
C ALA A 39 -15.93 -21.92 -15.83
N VAL A 40 -16.60 -21.02 -16.53
CA VAL A 40 -16.23 -19.61 -16.50
C VAL A 40 -16.62 -19.17 -15.09
N THR A 41 -15.65 -19.07 -14.19
CA THR A 41 -15.82 -18.35 -12.94
C THR A 41 -15.94 -16.87 -13.29
N THR A 42 -17.06 -16.47 -13.88
CA THR A 42 -17.49 -15.09 -13.82
C THR A 42 -17.74 -14.83 -12.34
N GLY A 43 -16.80 -14.14 -11.69
CA GLY A 43 -17.03 -13.64 -10.34
C GLY A 43 -18.39 -12.95 -10.32
N ARG A 44 -19.25 -13.33 -9.38
CA ARG A 44 -20.48 -12.60 -9.13
C ARG A 44 -20.07 -11.17 -8.75
N THR A 45 -20.20 -10.25 -9.69
CA THR A 45 -20.14 -8.81 -9.41
C THR A 45 -21.43 -8.45 -8.71
N GLY A 46 -21.46 -8.60 -7.39
CA GLY A 46 -22.68 -8.40 -6.61
C GLY A 46 -22.56 -9.00 -5.21
N GLU A 47 -21.47 -8.66 -4.52
CA GLU A 47 -21.26 -8.73 -3.07
C GLU A 47 -19.82 -8.24 -2.86
N ALA A 48 -19.62 -6.92 -2.86
CA ALA A 48 -18.48 -6.35 -2.16
C ALA A 48 -18.84 -6.43 -0.68
N SER A 49 -18.67 -7.62 -0.11
CA SER A 49 -18.51 -7.76 1.33
C SER A 49 -17.23 -7.01 1.66
N ALA A 50 -17.25 -6.21 2.72
CA ALA A 50 -16.03 -5.96 3.48
C ALA A 50 -15.39 -7.32 3.70
N ASP A 51 -14.26 -7.62 3.07
CA ASP A 51 -13.61 -8.90 3.31
C ASP A 51 -12.99 -8.77 4.70
N PRO A 52 -13.55 -9.46 5.73
CA PRO A 52 -12.94 -9.45 7.03
C PRO A 52 -11.55 -10.06 6.92
N ALA A 53 -10.64 -9.65 7.80
CA ALA A 53 -9.37 -10.36 7.93
C ALA A 53 -9.65 -11.86 8.19
N ASP A 54 -8.85 -12.74 7.59
CA ASP A 54 -8.98 -14.18 7.81
C ASP A 54 -8.88 -14.47 9.33
N PRO A 55 -9.83 -15.21 9.95
CA PRO A 55 -9.77 -15.51 11.38
C PRO A 55 -8.49 -16.20 11.84
N SER A 56 -7.78 -16.90 10.95
CA SER A 56 -6.47 -17.50 11.22
C SER A 56 -5.35 -16.47 11.41
N PHE A 57 -5.59 -15.21 11.07
CA PHE A 57 -4.70 -14.10 11.33
C PHE A 57 -4.75 -13.58 12.77
N PHE A 58 -5.61 -14.14 13.63
CA PHE A 58 -5.73 -13.71 15.02
C PHE A 58 -5.10 -14.72 15.99
N ILE A 59 -4.44 -14.21 17.02
CA ILE A 59 -3.80 -15.02 18.06
C ILE A 59 -3.98 -14.40 19.43
N ASP A 60 -4.31 -15.21 20.43
CA ASP A 60 -4.20 -14.81 21.83
C ASP A 60 -2.72 -14.56 22.17
N ILE A 61 -2.39 -13.33 22.57
CA ILE A 61 -1.01 -12.92 22.82
C ILE A 61 -0.31 -13.79 23.89
N SER A 62 -1.07 -14.37 24.81
CA SER A 62 -0.53 -15.27 25.84
C SER A 62 0.04 -16.57 25.25
N LYS A 63 -0.39 -16.96 24.05
CA LYS A 63 0.10 -18.13 23.31
C LYS A 63 1.38 -17.84 22.52
N VAL A 64 1.73 -16.57 22.33
CA VAL A 64 2.99 -16.18 21.68
C VAL A 64 4.15 -16.43 22.66
N PRO A 65 5.25 -17.09 22.24
CA PRO A 65 6.39 -17.33 23.11
C PRO A 65 7.01 -16.03 23.65
N ALA A 66 7.18 -15.96 24.97
CA ALA A 66 7.89 -14.88 25.65
C ALA A 66 9.34 -14.74 25.17
N GLY A 67 9.86 -13.51 25.17
CA GLY A 67 11.27 -13.21 24.89
C GLY A 67 11.66 -13.27 23.41
N ASN A 68 10.71 -13.39 22.49
CA ASN A 68 10.98 -13.35 21.06
C ASN A 68 11.16 -11.92 20.51
N ASN A 69 10.90 -10.88 21.31
CA ASN A 69 11.21 -9.50 20.96
C ASN A 69 12.74 -9.25 20.99
N VAL A 70 13.36 -9.41 19.81
CA VAL A 70 14.81 -9.21 19.64
C VAL A 70 15.26 -7.78 19.95
N ASN A 71 14.41 -6.78 19.73
CA ASN A 71 14.75 -5.37 19.94
C ASN A 71 14.85 -5.03 21.43
N ALA A 72 13.95 -5.57 22.25
CA ALA A 72 14.03 -5.48 23.70
C ALA A 72 15.35 -6.09 24.24
N ALA A 73 15.80 -7.20 23.65
CA ALA A 73 17.07 -7.82 24.01
C ALA A 73 18.29 -7.00 23.55
N LEU A 74 18.23 -6.36 22.38
CA LEU A 74 19.30 -5.49 21.86
C LEU A 74 19.44 -4.22 22.69
N GLN A 75 18.33 -3.60 23.09
CA GLN A 75 18.35 -2.39 23.92
C GLN A 75 19.07 -2.62 25.26
N LYS A 76 18.90 -3.80 25.88
CA LYS A 76 19.62 -4.17 27.11
C LYS A 76 21.14 -4.31 26.93
N LYS A 77 21.62 -4.53 25.70
CA LYS A 77 23.05 -4.72 25.39
C LYS A 77 23.75 -3.46 24.92
N GLY A 78 23.04 -2.55 24.26
CA GLY A 78 23.60 -1.34 23.66
C GLY A 78 23.67 -0.14 24.61
N ALA A 79 23.83 1.05 24.03
CA ALA A 79 23.69 2.32 24.71
C ALA A 79 22.32 2.38 25.40
N GLN A 80 22.32 2.79 26.68
CA GLN A 80 21.10 2.92 27.47
C GLN A 80 20.37 4.25 27.20
N GLY A 81 21.02 5.17 26.49
CA GLY A 81 20.43 6.46 26.15
C GLY A 81 19.34 6.33 25.10
N SER A 82 18.39 7.26 25.15
CA SER A 82 17.27 7.34 24.21
C SER A 82 16.80 8.78 24.03
N PHE A 83 16.20 9.05 22.89
CA PHE A 83 15.66 10.36 22.55
C PHE A 83 14.25 10.19 21.97
N THR A 84 13.24 10.72 22.63
CA THR A 84 11.85 10.66 22.17
C THR A 84 11.46 11.99 21.53
N VAL A 85 10.77 11.93 20.38
CA VAL A 85 10.19 13.09 19.71
C VAL A 85 8.67 13.05 19.88
N ASP A 86 8.08 14.15 20.35
CA ASP A 86 6.63 14.29 20.47
C ASP A 86 6.04 14.96 19.22
N CYS A 87 5.32 14.18 18.41
CA CYS A 87 4.62 14.63 17.20
C CYS A 87 3.11 14.38 17.22
N GLY A 88 2.54 13.93 18.34
CA GLY A 88 1.11 13.57 18.46
C GLY A 88 0.70 12.30 17.69
N THR A 89 -0.60 12.12 17.46
CA THR A 89 -1.24 10.90 16.92
C THR A 89 -1.95 11.07 15.57
N ASP A 90 -1.60 12.09 14.78
CA ASP A 90 -2.40 12.52 13.60
C ASP A 90 -3.88 12.74 13.95
N ALA A 91 -4.11 13.51 15.02
CA ALA A 91 -5.43 13.76 15.59
C ALA A 91 -6.48 14.10 14.53
N ASP A 92 -7.62 13.39 14.60
CA ASP A 92 -8.76 13.52 13.68
C ASP A 92 -8.43 13.20 12.20
N GLY A 93 -7.32 12.48 11.96
CA GLY A 93 -6.84 12.14 10.62
C GLY A 93 -6.53 13.39 9.79
N ALA A 94 -5.93 14.40 10.42
CA ALA A 94 -5.61 15.69 9.82
C ALA A 94 -4.69 15.55 8.60
N HIS A 95 -3.85 14.52 8.58
CA HIS A 95 -2.97 14.23 7.46
C HIS A 95 -2.94 12.73 7.12
N GLN A 96 -3.99 12.28 6.43
CA GLN A 96 -4.06 10.93 5.86
C GLN A 96 -4.13 10.98 4.34
N ASN A 97 -3.31 10.16 3.67
CA ASN A 97 -3.41 9.95 2.23
C ASN A 97 -2.88 8.57 1.80
N PRO A 98 -3.31 8.05 0.63
CA PRO A 98 -2.84 6.77 0.12
C PRO A 98 -1.61 6.90 -0.80
N ASP A 99 -0.81 7.95 -0.63
CA ASP A 99 0.44 8.10 -1.35
C ASP A 99 1.59 7.38 -0.63
N ASN A 100 2.67 7.10 -1.34
CA ASN A 100 3.94 6.75 -0.71
C ASN A 100 5.11 7.26 -1.58
N PHE A 101 5.68 8.41 -1.21
CA PHE A 101 6.76 9.06 -1.96
C PHE A 101 8.14 8.38 -1.78
N ILE A 102 8.25 7.42 -0.86
CA ILE A 102 9.45 6.60 -0.69
C ILE A 102 9.39 5.44 -1.68
N ALA A 103 8.36 4.62 -1.58
CA ALA A 103 8.22 3.40 -2.38
C ALA A 103 7.72 3.64 -3.81
N GLN A 104 6.91 4.67 -4.05
CA GLN A 104 6.31 5.00 -5.34
C GLN A 104 6.29 6.52 -5.61
N PRO A 105 7.47 7.16 -5.75
CA PRO A 105 7.57 8.60 -5.94
C PRO A 105 6.82 9.08 -7.20
N GLY A 106 5.97 10.09 -7.02
CA GLY A 106 5.18 10.73 -8.07
C GLY A 106 3.96 9.94 -8.57
N ILE A 107 3.62 8.83 -7.91
CA ILE A 107 2.40 8.06 -8.19
C ILE A 107 1.37 8.37 -7.12
N LYS A 108 0.34 9.14 -7.50
CA LYS A 108 -0.80 9.42 -6.63
C LYS A 108 -1.57 8.15 -6.33
N ASN A 109 -1.99 8.01 -5.08
CA ASN A 109 -2.64 6.82 -4.52
C ASN A 109 -1.81 5.54 -4.73
N GLY A 110 -0.48 5.68 -4.86
CA GLY A 110 0.44 4.59 -5.17
C GLY A 110 0.47 3.49 -4.10
N ALA A 111 0.13 3.82 -2.85
CA ALA A 111 0.02 2.84 -1.78
C ALA A 111 -1.21 1.95 -1.93
N GLN A 112 -2.31 2.45 -2.52
CA GLN A 112 -3.60 1.74 -2.59
C GLN A 112 -4.23 1.39 -1.23
N HIS A 113 -3.70 1.96 -0.15
CA HIS A 113 -4.18 1.86 1.22
C HIS A 113 -3.82 3.16 1.94
N LEU A 114 -4.52 3.50 3.04
CA LEU A 114 -4.33 4.79 3.70
C LEU A 114 -3.23 4.72 4.76
N HIS A 115 -2.43 5.79 4.89
CA HIS A 115 -1.52 5.97 6.02
C HIS A 115 -1.96 7.12 6.91
N ASP A 116 -1.69 7.00 8.21
CA ASP A 116 -1.59 8.14 9.13
C ASP A 116 -0.20 8.76 9.00
N TYR A 117 -0.12 10.10 9.06
CA TYR A 117 1.15 10.81 9.04
C TYR A 117 1.33 11.69 10.27
N VAL A 118 2.49 11.59 10.90
CA VAL A 118 2.95 12.57 11.89
C VAL A 118 4.27 13.20 11.48
N GLY A 119 4.57 14.36 12.08
CA GLY A 119 5.69 15.20 11.68
C GLY A 119 5.31 16.04 10.48
N ASN A 120 5.91 15.79 9.32
CA ASN A 120 5.75 16.66 8.16
C ASN A 120 4.30 16.79 7.67
N LEU A 121 3.80 18.03 7.62
CA LEU A 121 2.42 18.36 7.26
C LEU A 121 2.15 18.38 5.75
N THR A 122 3.15 18.13 4.91
CA THR A 122 3.06 18.31 3.44
C THR A 122 3.37 17.06 2.63
N THR A 123 3.57 15.94 3.32
CA THR A 123 3.90 14.64 2.72
C THR A 123 2.80 14.14 1.80
N ASN A 124 3.15 13.82 0.56
CA ASN A 124 2.27 13.26 -0.48
C ASN A 124 3.13 12.67 -1.60
N ALA A 125 2.51 12.13 -2.65
CA ALA A 125 3.21 11.45 -3.76
C ALA A 125 4.34 12.27 -4.39
N ASP A 126 4.21 13.59 -4.44
CA ASP A 126 5.17 14.50 -5.09
C ASP A 126 6.27 15.01 -4.15
N SER A 127 6.29 14.52 -2.91
CA SER A 127 7.23 14.98 -1.89
C SER A 127 8.68 14.70 -2.25
N SER A 128 9.51 15.72 -2.05
CA SER A 128 10.97 15.70 -2.21
C SER A 128 11.62 16.22 -0.93
N LEU A 129 12.92 15.99 -0.74
CA LEU A 129 13.63 16.58 0.41
C LEU A 129 13.44 18.10 0.48
N LYS A 130 13.41 18.78 -0.68
CA LYS A 130 13.21 20.23 -0.76
C LYS A 130 11.80 20.63 -0.28
N SER A 131 10.75 19.91 -0.71
CA SER A 131 9.38 20.24 -0.28
C SER A 131 9.19 19.95 1.21
N LEU A 132 9.71 18.82 1.69
CA LEU A 132 9.62 18.45 3.11
C LEU A 132 10.35 19.45 4.01
N LEU A 133 11.54 19.94 3.62
CA LEU A 133 12.26 21.00 4.35
C LEU A 133 11.46 22.31 4.42
N ALA A 134 10.67 22.63 3.40
CA ALA A 134 9.81 23.81 3.36
C ALA A 134 8.48 23.63 4.11
N GLY A 135 8.04 22.38 4.32
CA GLY A 135 6.78 22.04 4.98
C GLY A 135 6.75 22.37 6.47
N GLY A 136 5.53 22.48 7.02
CA GLY A 136 5.31 22.55 8.47
C GLY A 136 5.50 21.19 9.16
N THR A 137 5.38 21.15 10.49
CA THR A 137 5.45 19.90 11.25
C THR A 137 4.50 19.90 12.45
N THR A 138 4.02 18.72 12.84
CA THR A 138 3.34 18.48 14.13
C THR A 138 4.31 18.30 15.30
N CYS A 139 5.60 18.02 15.04
CA CYS A 139 6.58 17.75 16.09
C CYS A 139 6.93 19.00 16.90
N LYS A 140 6.83 18.91 18.24
CA LYS A 140 7.05 20.02 19.17
C LYS A 140 8.45 20.63 19.07
N ASN A 141 9.45 19.80 18.83
CA ASN A 141 10.85 20.22 18.71
C ASN A 141 11.22 20.78 17.31
N GLY A 142 10.25 20.86 16.39
CA GLY A 142 10.45 21.36 15.03
C GLY A 142 11.06 20.34 14.06
N ASP A 143 11.13 19.05 14.42
CA ASP A 143 11.50 17.98 13.50
C ASP A 143 10.54 17.94 12.30
N LYS A 144 11.07 18.09 11.08
CA LYS A 144 10.28 18.07 9.84
C LYS A 144 10.22 16.70 9.18
N SER A 145 10.71 15.66 9.85
CA SER A 145 10.69 14.29 9.33
C SER A 145 9.27 13.81 9.07
N ALA A 146 9.11 12.88 8.13
CA ALA A 146 7.84 12.20 7.90
C ALA A 146 7.91 10.82 8.55
N TYR A 147 6.90 10.50 9.37
CA TYR A 147 6.68 9.20 9.99
C TYR A 147 5.28 8.76 9.61
N PHE A 148 5.12 7.57 9.03
CA PHE A 148 3.81 7.14 8.57
C PHE A 148 3.65 5.63 8.46
N TRP A 149 2.47 5.17 8.87
CA TRP A 149 2.11 3.76 8.98
C TRP A 149 0.70 3.55 8.42
N PRO A 150 0.36 2.34 7.94
CA PRO A 150 -0.99 2.04 7.49
C PRO A 150 -1.96 2.12 8.66
N VAL A 151 -3.15 2.67 8.37
CA VAL A 151 -4.23 2.79 9.37
C VAL A 151 -4.77 1.43 9.79
N ILE A 152 -5.44 1.38 10.94
CA ILE A 152 -6.23 0.21 11.36
C ILE A 152 -7.70 0.55 11.17
N ARG A 153 -8.47 -0.39 10.63
CA ARG A 153 -9.91 -0.31 10.54
C ARG A 153 -10.59 -1.32 11.44
N ILE A 154 -11.80 -0.99 11.85
CA ILE A 154 -12.73 -1.92 12.47
C ILE A 154 -14.02 -2.01 11.69
N ASP A 155 -14.56 -3.22 11.64
CA ASP A 155 -15.84 -3.52 11.02
C ASP A 155 -16.93 -3.47 12.10
N ARG A 156 -17.60 -2.32 12.30
CA ARG A 156 -18.77 -2.26 13.20
C ARG A 156 -20.03 -2.69 12.45
N ALA A 157 -20.90 -3.45 13.13
CA ALA A 157 -22.18 -3.91 12.56
C ALA A 157 -23.09 -2.76 12.05
N ASP A 158 -22.98 -1.56 12.63
CA ASP A 158 -23.72 -0.38 12.20
C ASP A 158 -23.12 0.26 10.92
N ASP A 159 -21.79 0.15 10.76
CA ASP A 159 -21.07 0.60 9.56
C ASP A 159 -21.43 -0.29 8.37
N ALA A 160 -21.59 -1.60 8.57
CA ALA A 160 -22.09 -2.51 7.55
C ALA A 160 -23.48 -2.10 7.01
N GLN A 161 -24.37 -1.62 7.88
CA GLN A 161 -25.69 -1.10 7.46
C GLN A 161 -25.57 0.25 6.75
N GLN A 162 -24.63 1.10 7.14
CA GLN A 162 -24.36 2.37 6.47
C GLN A 162 -23.67 2.18 5.12
N GLN A 163 -22.76 1.22 5.00
CA GLN A 163 -22.11 0.79 3.76
C GLN A 163 -23.12 0.20 2.78
N GLN A 164 -24.04 -0.67 3.24
CA GLN A 164 -25.15 -1.16 2.39
C GLN A 164 -26.02 0.00 1.86
N ARG A 165 -26.26 1.03 2.66
CA ARG A 165 -26.99 2.24 2.23
C ARG A 165 -26.18 3.07 1.24
N ASN A 166 -24.88 3.26 1.46
CA ASN A 166 -23.99 4.01 0.58
C ASN A 166 -23.78 3.30 -0.77
N GLN A 167 -23.61 1.97 -0.76
CA GLN A 167 -23.51 1.14 -1.97
C GLN A 167 -24.80 1.21 -2.79
N LYS A 168 -25.97 1.13 -2.14
CA LYS A 168 -27.27 1.36 -2.81
C LYS A 168 -27.36 2.76 -3.41
N ALA A 169 -26.94 3.80 -2.68
CA ALA A 169 -26.96 5.18 -3.17
C ALA A 169 -26.00 5.39 -4.38
N GLN A 170 -24.83 4.75 -4.38
CA GLN A 170 -23.88 4.80 -5.50
C GLN A 170 -24.40 4.05 -6.74
N GLN A 171 -25.03 2.88 -6.53
CA GLN A 171 -25.69 2.14 -7.61
C GLN A 171 -26.89 2.91 -8.19
N GLU A 172 -27.66 3.60 -7.36
CA GLU A 172 -28.75 4.48 -7.80
C GLU A 172 -28.25 5.72 -8.56
N GLN A 173 -27.09 6.27 -8.20
CA GLN A 173 -26.44 7.35 -8.96
C GLN A 173 -25.93 6.86 -10.32
N GLN A 174 -25.33 5.66 -10.40
CA GLN A 174 -24.92 5.05 -11.67
C GLN A 174 -26.12 4.67 -12.56
N GLY A 175 -27.20 4.16 -11.97
CA GLY A 175 -28.47 3.89 -12.68
C GLY A 175 -29.10 5.15 -13.26
N LYS A 176 -29.13 6.25 -12.50
CA LYS A 176 -29.64 7.56 -12.99
C LYS A 176 -28.81 8.15 -14.13
N THR A 177 -27.51 7.86 -14.18
CA THR A 177 -26.66 8.32 -15.30
C THR A 177 -26.94 7.53 -16.58
N GLY A 178 -27.32 6.25 -16.45
CA GLY A 178 -27.76 5.40 -17.56
C GLY A 178 -29.09 5.85 -18.18
N ASP A 179 -30.04 6.26 -17.35
CA ASP A 179 -31.35 6.73 -17.82
C ASP A 179 -31.26 8.08 -18.56
N VAL A 180 -30.39 8.99 -18.13
CA VAL A 180 -30.13 10.27 -18.82
C VAL A 180 -29.45 10.06 -20.18
N GLN A 181 -28.69 8.97 -20.34
CA GLN A 181 -28.05 8.63 -21.61
C GLN A 181 -29.03 7.94 -22.57
N GLN A 182 -30.03 7.23 -22.04
CA GLN A 182 -31.12 6.64 -22.83
C GLN A 182 -32.08 7.71 -23.38
N ASP A 183 -32.46 8.71 -22.59
CA ASP A 183 -33.33 9.81 -23.06
C ASP A 183 -32.67 10.65 -24.16
N LYS A 184 -31.36 10.95 -24.06
CA LYS A 184 -30.64 11.64 -25.16
C LYS A 184 -30.56 10.82 -26.43
N SER A 185 -30.35 9.50 -26.33
CA SER A 185 -30.32 8.62 -27.49
C SER A 185 -31.70 8.41 -28.14
N ALA A 186 -32.79 8.58 -27.38
CA ALA A 186 -34.16 8.56 -27.90
C ALA A 186 -34.53 9.90 -28.57
N GLN A 187 -34.08 11.04 -28.03
CA GLN A 187 -34.26 12.36 -28.63
C GLN A 187 -33.46 12.50 -29.94
N ASP A 188 -32.19 12.07 -29.97
CA ASP A 188 -31.33 12.15 -31.15
C ASP A 188 -31.77 11.18 -32.28
N ALA A 189 -32.48 10.10 -31.94
CA ALA A 189 -33.05 9.15 -32.91
C ALA A 189 -34.35 9.66 -33.55
N GLN A 190 -35.14 10.47 -32.84
CA GLN A 190 -36.35 11.09 -33.38
C GLN A 190 -36.02 12.24 -34.33
N ASP A 191 -35.02 13.07 -34.02
CA ASP A 191 -34.58 14.17 -34.89
C ASP A 191 -33.89 13.68 -36.19
N ALA A 192 -33.36 12.45 -36.21
CA ALA A 192 -32.75 11.83 -37.38
C ALA A 192 -33.75 11.14 -38.33
N GLN A 193 -35.00 10.92 -37.89
CA GLN A 193 -36.08 10.37 -38.73
C GLN A 193 -36.87 11.48 -39.44
N ASP A 194 -37.08 12.65 -38.82
CA ASP A 194 -37.78 13.78 -39.45
C ASP A 194 -37.00 14.44 -40.61
N GLN A 195 -35.69 14.21 -40.73
CA GLN A 195 -34.89 14.70 -41.85
C GLN A 195 -34.84 13.76 -43.06
N ARG A 196 -35.40 12.54 -42.98
CA ARG A 196 -35.41 11.58 -44.10
C ARG A 196 -36.71 11.52 -44.90
N ASP A 197 -37.75 12.25 -44.50
CA ASP A 197 -39.05 12.27 -45.19
C ASP A 197 -39.28 13.50 -46.09
N THR A 198 -38.26 14.36 -46.30
CA THR A 198 -38.37 15.54 -47.18
C THR A 198 -37.54 15.51 -48.47
N GLN A 199 -37.04 14.35 -48.90
CA GLN A 199 -36.45 14.22 -50.25
C GLN A 199 -36.93 12.96 -50.97
N GLY A 200 -38.05 13.10 -51.67
CA GLY A 200 -38.41 12.16 -52.73
C GLY A 200 -39.83 12.32 -53.24
N GLN A 201 -40.05 13.22 -54.21
CA GLN A 201 -40.94 12.98 -55.36
C GLN A 201 -40.95 14.16 -56.33
N GLY A 202 -40.81 13.85 -57.63
CA GLY A 202 -41.20 14.76 -58.71
C GLY A 202 -40.31 14.72 -59.94
N GLY A 203 -40.39 13.65 -60.74
CA GLY A 203 -39.75 13.59 -62.06
C GLY A 203 -40.57 14.24 -63.18
N GLY A 204 -39.91 14.49 -64.33
CA GLY A 204 -40.57 14.39 -65.64
C GLY A 204 -40.50 15.58 -66.61
N ARG A 205 -39.62 15.44 -67.61
CA ARG A 205 -39.78 15.74 -69.06
C ARG A 205 -39.71 17.18 -69.63
N SER A 206 -38.79 17.29 -70.61
CA SER A 206 -38.95 17.77 -72.00
C SER A 206 -38.31 19.11 -72.43
N GLY A 207 -37.76 19.11 -73.67
CA GLY A 207 -37.49 20.28 -74.52
C GLY A 207 -36.01 20.74 -74.58
N ARG A 208 -35.20 20.27 -75.54
CA ARG A 208 -34.87 20.88 -76.85
C ARG A 208 -34.04 22.20 -76.83
N SER A 209 -32.85 22.09 -77.42
CA SER A 209 -32.22 23.01 -78.40
C SER A 209 -31.29 24.17 -77.94
N ALA A 210 -30.00 23.95 -78.25
CA ALA A 210 -29.13 24.78 -79.10
C ALA A 210 -28.40 26.06 -78.58
N GLN A 211 -27.10 26.10 -78.95
CA GLN A 211 -26.21 27.25 -79.23
C GLN A 211 -25.74 28.10 -78.04
N ARG A 212 -24.55 28.71 -77.98
CA ARG A 212 -23.21 28.66 -78.65
C ARG A 212 -22.40 29.78 -77.95
N GLN A 213 -21.07 29.63 -77.86
CA GLN A 213 -20.03 30.70 -77.79
C GLN A 213 -19.98 31.58 -76.52
N ASP A 214 -18.87 32.20 -76.07
CA ASP A 214 -17.43 32.26 -76.40
C ASP A 214 -16.73 33.08 -75.26
N GLY A 215 -15.40 32.96 -75.14
CA GLY A 215 -14.49 33.98 -74.53
C GLY A 215 -13.92 33.63 -73.13
N ARG A 216 -12.66 33.20 -72.95
CA ARG A 216 -11.30 33.81 -73.08
C ARG A 216 -10.89 34.84 -72.00
N ASN A 217 -9.61 34.68 -71.61
CA ASN A 217 -8.63 35.64 -71.05
C ASN A 217 -8.73 36.00 -69.55
N GLN A 218 -7.66 36.26 -68.78
CA GLN A 218 -6.19 36.11 -68.87
C GLN A 218 -5.62 36.56 -67.49
N ASP A 219 -4.39 36.14 -67.17
CA ASP A 219 -3.35 36.88 -66.41
C ASP A 219 -3.59 37.37 -64.96
N GLN A 220 -2.72 37.03 -63.99
CA GLN A 220 -1.40 37.65 -63.75
C GLN A 220 -0.87 37.42 -62.31
N ASN A 221 0.47 37.40 -62.20
CA ASN A 221 1.31 37.32 -61.00
C ASN A 221 1.10 38.44 -59.96
N GLY A 222 1.38 38.15 -58.68
CA GLY A 222 1.60 39.18 -57.65
C GLY A 222 2.00 38.65 -56.27
N GLN A 223 3.29 38.70 -55.96
CA GLN A 223 3.84 38.53 -54.60
C GLN A 223 3.41 39.70 -53.69
N ARG A 224 3.08 39.44 -52.42
CA ARG A 224 3.54 40.16 -51.21
C ARG A 224 2.77 39.74 -49.94
N GLN A 225 3.43 40.02 -48.82
CA GLN A 225 3.34 39.43 -47.49
C GLN A 225 2.14 39.84 -46.63
N ASP A 226 1.93 39.01 -45.61
CA ASP A 226 1.25 39.23 -44.32
C ASP A 226 -0.28 39.33 -44.26
N ARG A 227 -0.90 38.24 -43.77
CA ARG A 227 -1.62 38.20 -42.48
C ARG A 227 -2.25 36.82 -42.19
N ARG A 228 -1.86 36.26 -41.04
CA ARG A 228 -2.66 35.51 -40.04
C ARG A 228 -3.82 34.62 -40.54
N ARG A 229 -3.63 33.30 -40.44
CA ARG A 229 -4.42 32.34 -39.60
C ARG A 229 -4.18 30.91 -40.11
N GLY A 230 -3.48 30.12 -39.31
CA GLY A 230 -3.32 28.68 -39.52
C GLY A 230 -3.14 28.02 -38.16
N GLN A 231 -4.26 27.73 -37.49
CA GLN A 231 -4.31 26.73 -36.42
C GLN A 231 -4.18 25.36 -37.09
N GLY A 232 -3.31 24.50 -36.56
CA GLY A 232 -3.07 23.17 -37.07
C GLY A 232 -2.03 22.44 -36.23
N ASN A 233 -2.45 22.03 -35.04
CA ASN A 233 -1.82 21.16 -34.04
C ASN A 233 -0.58 20.38 -34.50
N GLN A 234 0.54 20.67 -33.84
CA GLN A 234 1.61 19.69 -33.59
C GLN A 234 1.15 18.81 -32.41
N ASN A 235 0.96 17.52 -32.68
CA ASN A 235 0.71 16.50 -31.67
C ASN A 235 2.02 16.20 -30.93
N ASP A 236 2.30 16.95 -29.87
CA ASP A 236 3.11 16.46 -28.76
C ASP A 236 2.18 15.67 -27.83
N ASN A 237 2.16 14.34 -27.98
CA ASN A 237 1.54 13.46 -27.00
C ASN A 237 2.43 12.24 -26.76
N GLN A 238 3.48 12.44 -25.97
CA GLN A 238 4.06 11.39 -25.15
C GLN A 238 3.80 11.72 -23.67
N ASN A 239 2.52 11.76 -23.29
CA ASN A 239 2.14 11.63 -21.91
C ASN A 239 2.05 10.13 -21.60
N ASN A 240 3.13 9.58 -21.02
CA ASN A 240 3.10 8.25 -20.41
C ASN A 240 2.10 8.34 -19.25
N GLY A 241 0.86 7.91 -19.49
CA GLY A 241 -0.20 7.96 -18.50
C GLY A 241 0.19 7.20 -17.24
N ARG A 242 0.60 7.93 -16.20
CA ARG A 242 0.53 7.43 -14.83
C ARG A 242 -0.95 7.19 -14.55
N GLN A 243 -1.39 5.94 -14.63
CA GLN A 243 -2.75 5.59 -14.23
C GLN A 243 -2.92 6.02 -12.77
N GLU A 244 -3.78 7.01 -12.53
CA GLU A 244 -4.23 7.35 -11.18
C GLU A 244 -4.97 6.13 -10.64
N LEU A 245 -4.40 5.53 -9.59
CA LEU A 245 -5.08 4.49 -8.82
C LEU A 245 -6.24 5.16 -8.06
N GLY A 246 -7.33 4.44 -7.82
CA GLY A 246 -8.52 5.00 -7.17
C GLY A 246 -8.17 5.75 -5.88
N GLY A 247 -8.70 6.96 -5.72
CA GLY A 247 -8.44 7.81 -4.56
C GLY A 247 -9.38 7.53 -3.38
N ILE A 248 -9.33 8.43 -2.39
CA ILE A 248 -10.14 8.40 -1.16
C ILE A 248 -11.63 8.58 -1.48
N GLN A 249 -12.50 7.78 -0.85
CA GLN A 249 -13.95 7.81 -1.04
C GLN A 249 -14.73 7.82 0.28
N GLY A 250 -15.88 8.51 0.30
CA GLY A 250 -16.81 8.48 1.43
C GLY A 250 -16.30 9.14 2.73
N ALA A 251 -17.11 9.06 3.79
CA ALA A 251 -16.78 9.64 5.09
C ALA A 251 -15.67 8.89 5.84
N ASN A 252 -15.51 7.59 5.54
CA ASN A 252 -14.52 6.71 6.16
C ASN A 252 -13.18 6.66 5.41
N LYS A 253 -13.00 7.51 4.39
CA LYS A 253 -11.78 7.58 3.57
C LYS A 253 -11.38 6.22 2.97
N GLU A 254 -12.34 5.55 2.34
CA GLU A 254 -12.15 4.22 1.73
C GLU A 254 -11.22 4.31 0.51
N VAL A 255 -10.31 3.35 0.36
CA VAL A 255 -9.32 3.27 -0.74
C VAL A 255 -9.20 1.83 -1.19
N GLY A 256 -9.53 1.55 -2.46
CA GLY A 256 -9.50 0.18 -2.99
C GLY A 256 -10.55 -0.69 -2.30
N ASP A 257 -10.11 -1.81 -1.73
CA ASP A 257 -10.91 -2.74 -0.92
C ASP A 257 -10.76 -2.49 0.59
N ASN A 258 -10.05 -1.44 0.99
CA ASN A 258 -9.98 -1.03 2.39
C ASN A 258 -11.27 -0.30 2.77
N ASP A 259 -12.03 -0.93 3.66
CA ASP A 259 -13.27 -0.41 4.21
C ASP A 259 -13.38 -0.57 5.73
N GLY A 260 -14.30 0.21 6.32
CA GLY A 260 -14.57 0.21 7.76
C GLY A 260 -14.11 1.48 8.45
N THR A 261 -14.40 1.60 9.74
CA THR A 261 -14.07 2.80 10.50
C THR A 261 -12.61 2.78 10.90
N ILE A 262 -11.86 3.82 10.51
CA ILE A 262 -10.47 4.03 10.93
C ILE A 262 -10.43 4.25 12.44
N ILE A 263 -9.52 3.56 13.13
CA ILE A 263 -9.17 3.83 14.52
C ILE A 263 -7.85 4.59 14.55
N GLU A 264 -7.89 5.79 15.13
CA GLU A 264 -6.69 6.54 15.48
C GLU A 264 -5.96 5.86 16.66
N PRO A 265 -4.62 5.78 16.63
CA PRO A 265 -3.87 5.36 17.82
C PRO A 265 -4.12 6.33 18.98
N GLU A 266 -4.37 5.79 20.17
CA GLU A 266 -4.45 6.58 21.40
C GLU A 266 -3.11 7.23 21.76
N SER A 267 -2.00 6.59 21.37
CA SER A 267 -0.68 7.19 21.49
C SER A 267 0.26 6.71 20.38
N ALA A 268 1.15 7.61 19.96
CA ALA A 268 2.24 7.34 19.04
C ALA A 268 3.55 7.84 19.67
N THR A 269 4.47 6.92 19.97
CA THR A 269 5.77 7.22 20.56
C THR A 269 6.86 7.04 19.51
N LEU A 270 7.56 8.12 19.17
CA LEU A 270 8.70 8.10 18.24
C LEU A 270 9.99 8.15 19.05
N LYS A 271 10.61 6.98 19.27
CA LYS A 271 11.78 6.84 20.15
C LYS A 271 13.01 6.40 19.38
N PHE A 272 14.10 7.13 19.53
CA PHE A 272 15.40 6.78 18.98
C PHE A 272 16.29 6.17 20.05
N ILE A 273 16.89 5.01 19.75
CA ILE A 273 17.78 4.27 20.65
C ILE A 273 19.05 3.78 19.93
N GLY A 274 20.00 3.19 20.66
CA GLY A 274 21.22 2.63 20.08
C GLY A 274 21.03 1.34 19.27
N GLY A 275 19.89 0.63 19.40
CA GLY A 275 19.62 -0.61 18.66
C GLY A 275 20.66 -1.73 18.85
N GLY A 276 21.25 -1.81 20.05
CA GLY A 276 22.33 -2.74 20.40
C GLY A 276 23.74 -2.19 20.21
N ALA A 277 23.91 -1.04 19.57
CA ALA A 277 25.20 -0.36 19.46
C ALA A 277 25.53 0.39 20.75
N GLN A 278 26.82 0.44 21.13
CA GLN A 278 27.30 1.25 22.26
C GLN A 278 27.35 2.75 21.93
N ASN A 279 27.53 3.07 20.65
CA ASN A 279 27.51 4.43 20.15
C ASN A 279 26.89 4.43 18.75
N VAL A 280 26.24 5.53 18.41
CA VAL A 280 25.65 5.79 17.10
C VAL A 280 26.24 7.05 16.49
N VAL A 281 26.22 7.14 15.16
CA VAL A 281 26.52 8.36 14.41
C VAL A 281 25.24 8.98 13.84
N ALA A 282 25.27 10.26 13.51
CA ALA A 282 24.11 10.96 12.95
C ALA A 282 23.56 10.27 11.70
N MET A 283 22.22 10.16 11.61
CA MET A 283 21.56 9.86 10.35
C MET A 283 21.75 11.05 9.39
N PRO A 284 22.06 10.80 8.10
CA PRO A 284 22.12 11.87 7.13
C PRO A 284 20.73 12.46 6.86
N LEU A 285 20.69 13.75 6.54
CA LEU A 285 19.48 14.42 6.09
C LEU A 285 18.96 13.75 4.81
N GLY A 286 17.67 13.47 4.74
CA GLY A 286 17.00 12.81 3.63
C GLY A 286 17.12 11.28 3.63
N LEU A 287 17.67 10.66 4.68
CA LEU A 287 17.65 9.21 4.84
C LEU A 287 16.21 8.70 4.83
N LYS A 288 15.91 7.76 3.93
CA LYS A 288 14.61 7.08 3.84
C LYS A 288 14.74 5.67 4.40
N ILE A 289 13.78 5.19 5.16
CA ILE A 289 13.83 3.86 5.75
C ILE A 289 12.47 3.20 5.66
N LEU A 290 12.45 1.95 5.22
CA LEU A 290 11.28 1.09 5.22
C LEU A 290 11.39 0.04 6.34
N TYR A 291 10.32 -0.13 7.11
CA TYR A 291 10.09 -1.24 8.02
C TYR A 291 8.98 -2.15 7.46
N GLY A 292 9.07 -3.46 7.67
CA GLY A 292 8.06 -4.41 7.18
C GLY A 292 8.02 -4.53 5.64
N ASP A 293 6.90 -5.04 5.12
CA ASP A 293 6.67 -5.20 3.68
C ASP A 293 5.19 -5.13 3.32
N ALA A 294 4.76 -4.01 2.72
CA ALA A 294 3.39 -3.80 2.28
C ALA A 294 2.89 -4.82 1.25
N LYS A 295 3.77 -5.59 0.60
CA LYS A 295 3.43 -6.59 -0.43
C LYS A 295 4.00 -7.97 -0.10
N GLN A 296 3.94 -8.36 1.18
CA GLN A 296 4.53 -9.60 1.67
C GLN A 296 4.13 -10.83 0.86
N SER A 297 2.85 -10.96 0.48
CA SER A 297 2.36 -12.11 -0.28
C SER A 297 3.02 -12.22 -1.66
N THR A 298 3.41 -11.08 -2.25
CA THR A 298 4.15 -11.03 -3.51
C THR A 298 5.66 -11.19 -3.31
N ASN A 299 6.24 -10.50 -2.33
CA ASN A 299 7.69 -10.42 -2.12
C ASN A 299 8.26 -11.59 -1.32
N GLY A 300 7.41 -12.36 -0.65
CA GLY A 300 7.80 -13.36 0.33
C GLY A 300 8.08 -12.77 1.73
N PRO A 301 8.30 -13.63 2.74
CA PRO A 301 8.30 -13.22 4.15
C PRO A 301 9.60 -12.53 4.63
N ALA A 302 10.61 -12.37 3.76
CA ALA A 302 11.95 -11.95 4.17
C ALA A 302 12.01 -10.54 4.80
N ASN A 303 11.14 -9.64 4.35
CA ASN A 303 11.05 -8.26 4.81
C ASN A 303 9.94 -8.04 5.85
N ALA A 304 8.95 -8.93 5.91
CA ALA A 304 7.92 -8.89 6.93
C ALA A 304 8.52 -9.12 8.32
N ARG A 305 7.95 -8.46 9.32
CA ARG A 305 8.46 -8.47 10.69
C ARG A 305 7.31 -8.65 11.67
N PRO A 306 7.49 -9.47 12.73
CA PRO A 306 6.59 -9.42 13.88
C PRO A 306 6.63 -8.02 14.49
N SER A 307 5.51 -7.30 14.42
CA SER A 307 5.33 -5.93 14.93
C SER A 307 4.24 -5.84 15.99
N TRP A 308 3.37 -6.84 16.10
CA TRP A 308 2.16 -6.75 16.91
C TRP A 308 2.36 -7.36 18.30
N THR A 309 1.75 -6.72 19.31
CA THR A 309 1.66 -7.22 20.68
C THR A 309 0.51 -6.55 21.43
N CYS A 310 0.49 -6.69 22.75
CA CYS A 310 -0.39 -5.95 23.63
C CYS A 310 0.42 -5.20 24.67
N THR A 311 -0.09 -4.07 25.15
CA THR A 311 0.53 -3.36 26.28
C THR A 311 0.70 -4.29 27.48
N GLY A 312 1.87 -4.31 28.11
CA GLY A 312 2.25 -5.24 29.17
C GLY A 312 2.77 -6.61 28.69
N PHE A 313 2.80 -6.85 27.37
CA PHE A 313 3.33 -8.05 26.72
C PHE A 313 4.46 -7.72 25.73
N GLU A 314 5.16 -6.60 25.90
CA GLU A 314 6.20 -6.13 24.99
C GLU A 314 7.44 -7.05 24.95
N ASP A 315 7.51 -8.04 25.86
CA ASP A 315 8.51 -9.10 25.82
C ASP A 315 8.33 -10.07 24.65
N ARG A 316 7.18 -10.03 23.97
CA ARG A 316 6.87 -10.83 22.79
C ARG A 316 6.25 -10.01 21.67
N LEU A 317 6.53 -10.42 20.43
CA LEU A 317 5.97 -9.87 19.20
C LEU A 317 5.42 -11.00 18.34
N THR A 318 4.36 -10.73 17.61
CA THR A 318 3.76 -11.66 16.63
C THR A 318 3.56 -10.96 15.29
N ASP A 319 3.50 -11.77 14.23
CA ASP A 319 3.18 -11.37 12.87
C ASP A 319 1.69 -11.63 12.54
N LEU A 320 0.87 -11.77 13.59
CA LEU A 320 -0.57 -11.98 13.60
C LEU A 320 -1.24 -10.87 14.41
N TYR A 321 -2.54 -10.63 14.21
CA TYR A 321 -3.34 -9.72 15.02
C TYR A 321 -3.52 -10.28 16.45
N PRO A 322 -3.09 -9.55 17.49
CA PRO A 322 -3.22 -10.01 18.86
C PRO A 322 -4.66 -9.85 19.37
N ILE A 323 -5.12 -10.85 20.12
CA ILE A 323 -6.25 -10.75 21.04
C ILE A 323 -5.63 -10.49 22.41
N CYS A 324 -5.89 -9.30 22.95
CA CYS A 324 -5.30 -8.84 24.19
C CYS A 324 -6.10 -9.28 25.43
N PRO A 325 -5.45 -9.52 26.58
CA PRO A 325 -6.13 -9.74 27.84
C PRO A 325 -6.86 -8.47 28.30
N ALA A 326 -7.89 -8.64 29.13
CA ALA A 326 -8.62 -7.51 29.69
C ALA A 326 -7.68 -6.50 30.38
N GLY A 327 -7.85 -5.22 30.06
CA GLY A 327 -7.01 -4.13 30.57
C GLY A 327 -5.70 -3.91 29.78
N SER A 328 -5.42 -4.73 28.76
CA SER A 328 -4.33 -4.51 27.80
C SER A 328 -4.90 -3.99 26.48
N LYS A 329 -4.12 -3.16 25.79
CA LYS A 329 -4.48 -2.55 24.50
C LYS A 329 -3.66 -3.17 23.37
N VAL A 330 -4.20 -3.14 22.14
CA VAL A 330 -3.47 -3.57 20.95
C VAL A 330 -2.31 -2.62 20.73
N GLU A 331 -1.12 -3.16 20.48
CA GLU A 331 0.10 -2.38 20.30
C GLU A 331 0.89 -2.83 19.08
N ARG A 332 1.41 -1.87 18.31
CA ARG A 332 2.39 -2.09 17.25
C ARG A 332 3.73 -1.49 17.64
N ILE A 333 4.81 -2.24 17.45
CA ILE A 333 6.20 -1.80 17.68
C ILE A 333 7.02 -2.00 16.41
N HIS A 334 7.26 -0.91 15.68
CA HIS A 334 8.09 -0.89 14.48
C HIS A 334 9.51 -0.45 14.82
N ALA A 335 10.43 -1.41 14.96
CA ALA A 335 11.84 -1.12 15.15
C ALA A 335 12.58 -1.13 13.81
N PHE A 336 12.96 0.04 13.32
CA PHE A 336 13.57 0.24 12.02
C PHE A 336 15.00 -0.35 11.93
N PRO A 337 15.52 -0.62 10.72
CA PRO A 337 16.93 -0.94 10.55
C PRO A 337 17.82 0.26 10.94
N ASN A 338 19.00 -0.02 11.47
CA ASN A 338 19.87 0.98 12.10
C ASN A 338 21.35 0.88 11.67
N CYS A 339 21.65 0.05 10.67
CA CYS A 339 22.96 -0.04 10.06
C CYS A 339 22.93 0.64 8.71
N TRP A 340 23.48 1.85 8.62
CA TRP A 340 23.54 2.65 7.40
C TRP A 340 24.86 2.44 6.65
N ASP A 341 24.85 2.37 5.32
CA ASP A 341 26.04 2.10 4.49
C ASP A 341 27.11 3.20 4.52
N GLY A 342 26.81 4.33 5.19
CA GLY A 342 27.74 5.43 5.36
C GLY A 342 27.80 6.41 4.18
N LYS A 343 26.99 6.19 3.14
CA LYS A 343 27.02 6.97 1.89
C LYS A 343 25.64 7.39 1.38
N ASN A 344 24.69 6.47 1.24
CA ASN A 344 23.47 6.71 0.46
C ASN A 344 22.28 6.97 1.37
N THR A 345 21.49 8.01 1.07
CA THR A 345 20.25 8.30 1.79
C THR A 345 19.06 7.45 1.31
N ASP A 346 19.23 6.78 0.18
CA ASP A 346 18.25 5.86 -0.41
C ASP A 346 18.99 4.89 -1.36
N SER A 347 18.38 3.76 -1.69
CA SER A 347 18.88 2.81 -2.69
C SER A 347 17.80 2.53 -3.73
N ALA A 348 18.17 1.96 -4.87
CA ALA A 348 17.21 1.67 -5.95
C ALA A 348 16.04 0.75 -5.52
N ASN A 349 16.23 -0.02 -4.45
CA ASN A 349 15.21 -0.87 -3.86
C ASN A 349 14.76 -0.39 -2.46
N HIS A 350 15.18 0.81 -2.05
CA HIS A 350 14.87 1.45 -0.77
C HIS A 350 15.29 0.68 0.50
N ARG A 351 16.10 -0.38 0.37
CA ARG A 351 16.42 -1.30 1.48
C ARG A 351 17.90 -1.62 1.67
N THR A 352 18.73 -1.58 0.63
CA THR A 352 20.14 -2.03 0.75
C THR A 352 21.09 -0.98 1.34
N HIS A 353 20.71 0.30 1.34
CA HIS A 353 21.51 1.36 1.94
C HIS A 353 21.40 1.40 3.48
N ILE A 354 20.39 0.76 4.06
CA ILE A 354 20.20 0.64 5.51
C ILE A 354 19.59 -0.71 5.89
N VAL A 355 20.27 -1.45 6.76
CA VAL A 355 19.93 -2.83 7.12
C VAL A 355 19.87 -3.02 8.63
N PHE A 356 19.33 -4.15 9.08
CA PHE A 356 19.27 -4.49 10.49
C PHE A 356 20.65 -4.91 11.02
N ALA A 357 20.95 -4.52 12.25
CA ALA A 357 22.02 -5.13 13.01
C ALA A 357 21.74 -6.62 13.28
N ASN A 358 22.79 -7.41 13.52
CA ASN A 358 22.62 -8.79 13.97
C ASN A 358 22.10 -8.86 15.43
N ARG A 359 21.87 -10.07 15.96
CA ARG A 359 21.38 -10.29 17.35
C ARG A 359 22.35 -9.84 18.45
N GLN A 360 23.55 -9.42 18.08
CA GLN A 360 24.58 -8.85 18.94
C GLN A 360 24.66 -7.31 18.81
N GLY A 361 23.81 -6.68 17.99
CA GLY A 361 23.82 -5.23 17.76
C GLY A 361 24.95 -4.77 16.84
N GLN A 362 25.53 -5.67 16.04
CA GLN A 362 26.64 -5.35 15.15
C GLN A 362 26.15 -5.16 13.72
N CYS A 363 26.64 -4.10 13.09
CA CYS A 363 26.41 -3.85 11.67
C CYS A 363 27.30 -4.72 10.77
N PRO A 364 26.85 -5.02 9.53
CA PRO A 364 27.70 -5.60 8.51
C PRO A 364 28.95 -4.74 8.24
N LYS A 365 30.00 -5.36 7.72
CA LYS A 365 31.26 -4.65 7.40
C LYS A 365 30.98 -3.48 6.46
N GLY A 366 31.49 -2.30 6.81
CA GLY A 366 31.33 -1.06 6.03
C GLY A 366 30.11 -0.22 6.43
N PHE A 367 29.17 -0.78 7.17
CA PHE A 367 28.01 -0.07 7.69
C PHE A 367 28.34 0.60 9.04
N LYS A 368 27.61 1.67 9.34
CA LYS A 368 27.71 2.47 10.57
C LYS A 368 26.41 2.33 11.36
N ASN A 369 26.52 2.21 12.68
CA ASN A 369 25.36 2.30 13.57
C ASN A 369 24.84 3.73 13.56
N VAL A 370 23.59 3.92 13.15
CA VAL A 370 22.83 5.16 13.33
C VAL A 370 21.77 4.93 14.41
N PRO A 371 21.15 5.99 14.98
CA PRO A 371 20.01 5.82 15.86
C PRO A 371 18.95 4.90 15.25
N GLN A 372 18.50 3.90 15.99
CA GLN A 372 17.36 3.07 15.63
C GLN A 372 16.09 3.80 16.03
N LEU A 373 15.25 4.14 15.05
CA LEU A 373 13.87 4.56 15.31
C LEU A 373 13.03 3.35 15.74
N GLN A 374 12.30 3.52 16.84
CA GLN A 374 11.20 2.67 17.28
C GLN A 374 9.94 3.51 17.31
N VAL A 375 8.96 3.11 16.49
CA VAL A 375 7.60 3.67 16.52
C VAL A 375 6.73 2.71 17.31
N THR A 376 6.15 3.18 18.40
CA THR A 376 5.19 2.42 19.21
C THR A 376 3.82 3.07 19.11
N LEU A 377 2.83 2.30 18.67
CA LEU A 377 1.46 2.76 18.45
C LEU A 377 0.52 1.92 19.33
N VAL A 378 -0.27 2.58 20.17
CA VAL A 378 -1.23 1.91 21.06
C VAL A 378 -2.65 2.25 20.61
N TYR A 379 -3.50 1.24 20.46
CA TYR A 379 -4.86 1.37 19.96
C TYR A 379 -5.88 0.84 20.97
N ASP A 380 -6.94 1.62 21.19
CA ASP A 380 -8.10 1.20 21.98
C ASP A 380 -9.11 0.42 21.11
N VAL A 381 -8.68 -0.76 20.63
CA VAL A 381 -9.56 -1.66 19.87
C VAL A 381 -10.49 -2.38 20.85
N PRO A 382 -11.83 -2.28 20.72
CA PRO A 382 -12.75 -2.93 21.64
C PRO A 382 -12.50 -4.44 21.75
N GLN A 383 -12.58 -4.98 22.96
CA GLN A 383 -12.27 -6.40 23.22
C GLN A 383 -13.14 -7.36 22.39
N ASP A 384 -14.42 -7.03 22.18
CA ASP A 384 -15.33 -7.87 21.41
C ASP A 384 -15.00 -7.84 19.91
N VAL A 385 -14.54 -6.70 19.38
CA VAL A 385 -14.03 -6.57 18.01
C VAL A 385 -12.78 -7.46 17.83
N GLN A 386 -11.85 -7.43 18.80
CA GLN A 386 -10.67 -8.32 18.76
C GLN A 386 -11.07 -9.80 18.77
N GLN A 387 -12.02 -10.20 19.63
CA GLN A 387 -12.45 -11.60 19.76
C GLN A 387 -13.20 -12.12 18.54
N LYS A 388 -13.92 -11.25 17.83
CA LYS A 388 -14.62 -11.60 16.58
C LYS A 388 -13.71 -11.54 15.35
N GLY A 389 -12.50 -11.00 15.47
CA GLY A 389 -11.57 -10.84 14.36
C GLY A 389 -11.96 -9.68 13.42
N GLU A 390 -12.56 -8.62 13.96
CA GLU A 390 -13.18 -7.52 13.21
C GLU A 390 -12.30 -6.27 13.12
N TYR A 391 -10.98 -6.41 13.32
CA TYR A 391 -10.03 -5.33 13.06
C TYR A 391 -8.93 -5.76 12.10
N LYS A 392 -8.50 -4.83 11.26
CA LYS A 392 -7.63 -5.12 10.12
C LYS A 392 -6.74 -3.93 9.78
N VAL A 393 -5.51 -4.20 9.36
CA VAL A 393 -4.61 -3.19 8.82
C VAL A 393 -5.01 -2.87 7.37
N ASP A 394 -4.93 -1.60 7.00
CA ASP A 394 -5.05 -1.17 5.61
C ASP A 394 -3.91 -1.78 4.78
N ALA A 395 -4.25 -2.34 3.62
CA ALA A 395 -3.31 -3.08 2.79
C ALA A 395 -3.69 -3.02 1.30
N PHE A 396 -2.76 -3.46 0.44
CA PHE A 396 -3.09 -3.78 -0.94
C PHE A 396 -4.11 -4.93 -0.98
N ALA A 397 -5.04 -4.89 -1.95
CA ALA A 397 -6.08 -5.91 -2.07
C ALA A 397 -5.56 -7.36 -2.13
N GLN A 398 -4.39 -7.55 -2.76
CA GLN A 398 -3.77 -8.86 -2.90
C GLN A 398 -3.28 -9.44 -1.56
N GLU A 399 -3.05 -8.58 -0.56
CA GLU A 399 -2.64 -9.00 0.79
C GLU A 399 -3.82 -9.42 1.66
N LYS A 400 -5.07 -9.07 1.29
CA LYS A 400 -6.29 -9.46 2.02
C LYS A 400 -6.21 -9.16 3.52
N HIS A 401 -5.69 -7.97 3.84
CA HIS A 401 -5.45 -7.53 5.22
C HIS A 401 -4.59 -8.49 6.07
N ASN A 402 -3.70 -9.25 5.45
CA ASN A 402 -2.75 -10.10 6.15
C ASN A 402 -1.86 -9.24 7.07
N PRO A 403 -1.80 -9.47 8.40
CA PRO A 403 -1.02 -8.64 9.33
C PRO A 403 0.48 -8.62 9.03
N ARG A 404 0.98 -9.55 8.19
CA ARG A 404 2.37 -9.54 7.70
C ARG A 404 2.65 -8.47 6.66
N SER A 405 1.62 -7.86 6.06
CA SER A 405 1.75 -6.68 5.20
C SER A 405 1.94 -5.39 5.99
N ASP A 406 1.93 -5.47 7.33
CA ASP A 406 2.20 -4.34 8.18
C ASP A 406 3.61 -3.76 7.91
N HIS A 407 3.69 -2.44 7.90
CA HIS A 407 4.88 -1.68 7.53
C HIS A 407 4.86 -0.28 8.13
N ASP A 408 6.00 0.41 8.04
CA ASP A 408 6.14 1.79 8.47
C ASP A 408 7.27 2.42 7.65
N ASP A 409 7.13 3.71 7.38
CA ASP A 409 7.97 4.46 6.48
C ASP A 409 8.47 5.73 7.19
N PHE A 410 9.77 5.98 7.06
CA PHE A 410 10.41 7.13 7.69
C PHE A 410 11.29 7.88 6.70
N ALA A 411 11.14 9.20 6.66
CA ALA A 411 12.07 10.08 5.96
C ALA A 411 12.64 11.12 6.92
N ASN A 412 13.95 11.04 7.18
CA ASN A 412 14.66 11.93 8.08
C ASN A 412 14.81 13.33 7.49
N VAL A 413 14.16 14.32 8.11
CA VAL A 413 14.30 15.75 7.80
C VAL A 413 14.65 16.54 9.07
N MET A 414 15.19 15.87 10.09
CA MET A 414 15.71 16.52 11.28
C MET A 414 16.81 17.52 10.91
N SER A 415 16.77 18.70 11.53
CA SER A 415 17.88 19.64 11.43
C SER A 415 19.15 19.06 12.02
N LYS A 416 20.32 19.56 11.61
CA LYS A 416 21.61 19.16 12.19
C LYS A 416 21.64 19.36 13.71
N GLN A 417 20.93 20.36 14.23
CA GLN A 417 20.86 20.64 15.66
C GLN A 417 20.06 19.57 16.41
N ILE A 418 18.88 19.18 15.89
CA ILE A 418 18.06 18.11 16.48
C ILE A 418 18.82 16.79 16.43
N MET A 419 19.36 16.43 15.27
CA MET A 419 20.12 15.18 15.10
C MET A 419 21.36 15.13 16.02
N GLY A 420 22.04 16.27 16.21
CA GLY A 420 23.16 16.36 17.16
C GLY A 420 22.73 16.06 18.60
N ARG A 421 21.67 16.72 19.09
CA ARG A 421 21.13 16.46 20.44
C ARG A 421 20.66 15.03 20.62
N LEU A 422 20.03 14.46 19.61
CA LEU A 422 19.59 13.06 19.58
C LEU A 422 20.78 12.11 19.74
N VAL A 423 21.82 12.26 18.92
CA VAL A 423 23.04 11.43 18.99
C VAL A 423 23.75 11.59 20.33
N ASP A 424 23.90 12.83 20.81
CA ASP A 424 24.54 13.12 22.09
C ASP A 424 23.77 12.49 23.25
N CYS A 425 22.43 12.52 23.20
CA CYS A 425 21.60 11.92 24.24
C CYS A 425 21.77 10.40 24.29
N ILE A 426 21.73 9.72 23.14
CA ILE A 426 21.94 8.28 23.05
C ILE A 426 23.34 7.90 23.54
N ASN A 427 24.38 8.55 23.01
CA ASN A 427 25.78 8.21 23.31
C ASN A 427 26.19 8.56 24.73
N SER A 428 25.55 9.54 25.37
CA SER A 428 25.78 9.88 26.78
C SER A 428 24.97 9.03 27.77
N GLY A 429 24.15 8.10 27.28
CA GLY A 429 23.35 7.22 28.14
C GLY A 429 22.15 7.90 28.81
N LYS A 430 21.73 9.08 28.32
CA LYS A 430 20.63 9.86 28.90
C LYS A 430 19.30 9.50 28.23
N ALA A 431 18.20 9.67 28.96
CA ALA A 431 16.86 9.68 28.39
C ALA A 431 16.43 11.13 28.18
N CYS A 432 16.25 11.54 26.92
CA CYS A 432 15.76 12.85 26.53
C CYS A 432 14.40 12.72 25.85
N ALA A 433 13.59 13.77 25.96
CA ALA A 433 12.35 13.92 25.23
C ALA A 433 12.20 15.40 24.82
N GLU A 434 11.74 15.63 23.60
CA GLU A 434 11.51 16.99 23.06
C GLU A 434 10.20 17.11 22.28
#